data_AF-A0A9E4UQI2-F1
#
_entry.id   AF-A0A9E4UQI2-F1
#
_cell.length_a   1.000
_cell.length_b   1.000
_cell.length_c   1.000
_cell.angle_alpha   90.00
_cell.angle_beta   90.00
_cell.angle_gamma   90.00
#
_symmetry.space_group_name_H-M   'P 1'
#
loop_
_entity.id
_entity.type
_entity.pdbx_description
1 polymer ?
#
loop_
_entity_poly.entity_id
_entity_poly.type
_entity_poly.pdbx_seq_one_letter_code
_entity_poly.pdbx_strand_id
1 'polypeptide(L)'
;EVLDASGNPVAIPSIAWQSAPGVGSVDANGVFTAGTKAGSFPSGLQVNVLIGSERVSVSVDVVIQPGALASVELAPSPAVAQKGETVQLAAQGFDLFKNPIEGLSFVWGAEGLAIDQTGKVTAGNQEGRYTVTVRASYRGGQRTASVTVAVPPIWVSAGNMRAARRTPTATLLADGNVLIMGAVRLAELYDSATRSFSVTGAPFCRHSGSPQATLLANGSVLIKGGSSDSRCAEIYDPQTKVFSRVGDLNADRWWHTATLLGNGKVLIAGGNLRQEGLSVSHAAAEIFDPVTGTFSVTGDLNIDRQEHTATLLPSGQVLISSGIRRLANESK
;
A
#
# COMPACT_ATOMS: atom_id res chain seq x y z
N GLU A 1 25.28 -38.43 49.92
CA GLU A 1 25.62 -39.54 50.84
C GLU A 1 24.45 -40.51 50.87
N VAL A 2 24.71 -41.81 51.06
CA VAL A 2 23.66 -42.82 51.23
C VAL A 2 23.69 -43.23 52.69
N LEU A 3 22.54 -43.09 53.36
CA LEU A 3 22.41 -43.31 54.80
C LEU A 3 21.53 -44.53 55.05
N ASP A 4 21.85 -45.30 56.10
CA ASP A 4 20.97 -46.34 56.61
C ASP A 4 19.76 -45.73 57.36
N ALA A 5 18.84 -46.58 57.82
CA ALA A 5 17.65 -46.14 58.56
C ALA A 5 17.98 -45.43 59.91
N SER A 6 19.22 -45.52 60.37
CA SER A 6 19.72 -44.86 61.59
C SER A 6 20.54 -43.60 61.28
N GLY A 7 20.67 -43.21 60.01
CA GLY A 7 21.41 -42.03 59.57
C GLY A 7 22.92 -42.25 59.41
N ASN A 8 23.42 -43.50 59.44
CA ASN A 8 24.84 -43.78 59.27
C ASN A 8 25.22 -43.90 57.78
N PRO A 9 26.39 -43.41 57.35
CA PRO A 9 26.87 -43.58 55.97
C PRO A 9 27.07 -45.05 55.59
N VAL A 10 26.52 -45.44 54.44
CA VAL A 10 26.70 -46.77 53.86
C VAL A 10 27.72 -46.71 52.72
N ALA A 11 28.73 -47.57 52.78
CA ALA A 11 29.68 -47.72 51.68
C ALA A 11 28.98 -48.31 50.45
N ILE A 12 28.97 -47.54 49.36
CA ILE A 12 28.23 -47.86 48.13
C ILE A 12 29.17 -48.31 47.01
N PRO A 13 28.89 -49.45 46.34
CA PRO A 13 29.78 -50.00 45.32
C PRO A 13 29.61 -49.35 43.94
N SER A 14 28.44 -48.79 43.61
CA SER A 14 28.22 -48.05 42.35
C SER A 14 26.99 -47.13 42.42
N ILE A 15 27.07 -45.97 41.75
CA ILE A 15 25.95 -45.05 41.50
C ILE A 15 25.68 -45.06 40.00
N ALA A 16 24.41 -45.21 39.61
CA ALA A 16 23.98 -45.11 38.22
C ALA A 16 23.12 -43.86 38.03
N TRP A 17 23.63 -42.93 37.23
CA TRP A 17 22.92 -41.72 36.83
C TRP A 17 22.09 -41.97 35.57
N GLN A 18 20.87 -41.43 35.56
CA GLN A 18 19.98 -41.46 34.40
C GLN A 18 19.39 -40.07 34.19
N SER A 19 19.25 -39.68 32.93
CA SER A 19 18.64 -38.40 32.53
C SER A 19 17.37 -38.68 31.73
N ALA A 20 16.31 -37.92 32.00
CA ALA A 20 15.08 -38.00 31.25
C ALA A 20 15.27 -37.45 29.81
N PRO A 21 14.53 -37.96 28.82
CA PRO A 21 14.64 -37.49 27.44
C PRO A 21 14.48 -35.97 27.31
N GLY A 22 15.43 -35.34 26.63
CA GLY A 22 15.41 -33.89 26.36
C GLY A 22 15.95 -33.00 27.49
N VAL A 23 16.23 -33.54 28.68
CA VAL A 23 16.81 -32.78 29.81
C VAL A 23 18.32 -32.56 29.61
N GLY A 24 19.01 -33.50 28.99
CA GLY A 24 20.47 -33.44 28.79
C GLY A 24 21.13 -34.78 29.07
N SER A 25 22.41 -34.76 29.40
CA SER A 25 23.19 -35.93 29.79
C SER A 25 23.87 -35.71 31.14
N VAL A 26 24.16 -36.80 31.84
CA VAL A 26 24.91 -36.82 33.09
C VAL A 26 25.94 -37.92 33.00
N ASP A 27 27.20 -37.62 33.34
CA ASP A 27 28.28 -38.60 33.31
C ASP A 27 28.31 -39.46 34.59
N ALA A 28 29.20 -40.45 34.62
CA ALA A 28 29.34 -41.35 35.76
C ALA A 28 29.77 -40.65 37.06
N ASN A 29 30.36 -39.46 36.96
CA ASN A 29 30.78 -38.65 38.11
C ASN A 29 29.69 -37.68 38.59
N GLY A 30 28.51 -37.69 37.94
CA GLY A 30 27.42 -36.78 38.26
C GLY A 30 27.55 -35.39 37.64
N VAL A 31 28.47 -35.20 36.68
CA VAL A 31 28.57 -33.94 35.94
C VAL A 31 27.46 -33.89 34.89
N PHE A 32 26.55 -32.93 35.06
CA PHE A 32 25.40 -32.73 34.19
C PHE A 32 25.71 -31.74 33.05
N THR A 33 25.35 -32.11 31.83
CA THR A 33 25.33 -31.26 30.63
C THR A 33 23.89 -31.05 30.19
N ALA A 34 23.40 -29.81 30.28
CA ALA A 34 22.02 -29.47 29.94
C ALA A 34 21.71 -29.67 28.45
N GLY A 35 20.47 -30.06 28.16
CA GLY A 35 19.90 -30.06 26.82
C GLY A 35 19.62 -28.65 26.30
N THR A 36 19.11 -28.56 25.08
CA THR A 36 18.86 -27.27 24.39
C THR A 36 17.49 -26.65 24.67
N LYS A 37 16.56 -27.41 25.26
CA LYS A 37 15.21 -26.92 25.57
C LYS A 37 15.17 -26.34 26.98
N ALA A 38 14.89 -25.05 27.09
CA ALA A 38 14.67 -24.41 28.39
C ALA A 38 13.34 -24.87 29.00
N GLY A 39 13.27 -24.94 30.32
CA GLY A 39 12.07 -25.34 31.05
C GLY A 39 12.36 -25.95 32.41
N SER A 40 11.28 -26.28 33.11
CA SER A 40 11.33 -27.07 34.34
C SER A 40 11.05 -28.53 34.00
N PHE A 41 11.89 -29.43 34.50
CA PHE A 41 11.85 -30.87 34.28
C PHE A 41 11.79 -31.57 35.64
N PRO A 42 10.58 -31.77 36.19
CA PRO A 42 10.40 -32.54 37.41
C PRO A 42 10.93 -33.97 37.23
N SER A 43 11.67 -34.48 38.21
CA SER A 43 12.38 -35.76 38.12
C SER A 43 13.26 -35.91 36.87
N GLY A 44 13.86 -34.80 36.42
CA GLY A 44 14.68 -34.75 35.21
C GLY A 44 15.94 -35.60 35.27
N LEU A 45 16.50 -35.81 36.47
CA LEU A 45 17.55 -36.79 36.72
C LEU A 45 17.08 -37.84 37.73
N GLN A 46 17.55 -39.06 37.56
CA GLN A 46 17.40 -40.14 38.52
C GLN A 46 18.76 -40.68 38.94
N VAL A 47 18.95 -40.77 40.25
CA VAL A 47 20.12 -41.40 40.88
C VAL A 47 19.68 -42.75 41.40
N ASN A 48 20.27 -43.81 40.86
CA ASN A 48 19.97 -45.17 41.28
C ASN A 48 21.19 -45.75 42.00
N VAL A 49 20.96 -46.25 43.21
CA VAL A 49 21.98 -46.89 44.03
C VAL A 49 21.56 -48.34 44.26
N LEU A 50 22.47 -49.28 44.04
CA LEU A 50 22.28 -50.70 44.36
C LEU A 50 23.13 -51.09 45.57
N ILE A 51 22.48 -51.63 46.59
CA ILE A 51 23.11 -52.18 47.80
C ILE A 51 22.60 -53.62 47.95
N GLY A 52 23.45 -54.61 47.66
CA GLY A 52 23.01 -56.01 47.59
C GLY A 52 21.95 -56.22 46.50
N SER A 53 20.75 -56.67 46.88
CA SER A 53 19.59 -56.83 45.99
C SER A 53 18.62 -55.65 46.01
N GLU A 54 18.87 -54.63 46.83
CA GLU A 54 17.96 -53.49 46.99
C GLU A 54 18.38 -52.32 46.10
N ARG A 55 17.38 -51.69 45.46
CA ARG A 55 17.56 -50.47 44.66
C ARG A 55 16.89 -49.30 45.36
N VAL A 56 17.68 -48.26 45.62
CA VAL A 56 17.19 -46.96 46.09
C VAL A 56 17.30 -45.96 44.95
N SER A 57 16.20 -45.26 44.66
CA SER A 57 16.14 -44.26 43.60
C SER A 57 15.79 -42.89 44.18
N VAL A 58 16.52 -41.87 43.77
CA VAL A 58 16.22 -40.46 44.10
C VAL A 58 16.01 -39.70 42.80
N SER A 59 14.94 -38.92 42.74
CA SER A 59 14.66 -38.00 41.64
C SER A 59 15.17 -36.61 41.97
N VAL A 60 15.73 -35.93 40.97
CA VAL A 60 16.16 -34.54 41.05
C VAL A 60 15.45 -33.73 39.97
N ASP A 61 14.81 -32.65 40.38
CA ASP A 61 14.20 -31.69 39.46
C ASP A 61 15.28 -30.84 38.80
N VAL A 62 15.19 -30.66 37.48
CA VAL A 62 16.15 -29.86 36.71
C VAL A 62 15.43 -28.66 36.11
N VAL A 63 16.02 -27.46 36.28
CA VAL A 63 15.56 -26.26 35.58
C VAL A 63 16.63 -25.81 34.60
N ILE A 64 16.32 -25.87 33.32
CA ILE A 64 17.20 -25.38 32.24
C ILE A 64 16.74 -23.97 31.90
N GLN A 65 17.62 -23.01 32.10
CA GLN A 65 17.34 -21.61 31.76
C GLN A 65 17.71 -21.33 30.30
N PRO A 66 17.00 -20.41 29.62
CA PRO A 66 17.38 -19.98 28.28
C PRO A 66 18.83 -19.47 28.21
N GLY A 67 19.44 -19.66 27.05
CA GLY A 67 20.78 -19.15 26.75
C GLY A 67 20.84 -17.63 26.61
N ALA A 68 21.98 -17.12 26.13
CA ALA A 68 22.13 -15.69 25.80
C ALA A 68 21.11 -15.27 24.72
N LEU A 69 20.64 -14.03 24.80
CA LEU A 69 19.69 -13.48 23.81
C LEU A 69 20.28 -13.55 22.40
N ALA A 70 19.60 -14.28 21.52
CA ALA A 70 20.03 -14.48 20.14
C ALA A 70 19.12 -13.77 19.13
N SER A 71 17.84 -13.57 19.44
CA SER A 71 16.92 -12.80 18.60
C SER A 71 15.83 -12.11 19.41
N VAL A 72 15.27 -11.03 18.87
CA VAL A 72 14.05 -10.39 19.36
C VAL A 72 13.08 -10.33 18.19
N GLU A 73 11.82 -10.67 18.42
CA GLU A 73 10.77 -10.65 17.41
C GLU A 73 9.69 -9.66 17.84
N LEU A 74 9.08 -8.97 16.86
CA LEU A 74 8.05 -7.95 17.06
C LEU A 74 6.75 -8.36 16.37
N ALA A 75 5.61 -8.12 17.03
CA ALA A 75 4.30 -8.35 16.45
C ALA A 75 3.30 -7.23 16.81
N PRO A 76 2.38 -6.85 15.91
CA PRO A 76 2.29 -7.25 14.50
C PRO A 76 3.41 -6.65 13.63
N SER A 77 3.78 -7.33 12.53
CA SER A 77 4.78 -6.87 11.56
C SER A 77 4.36 -7.21 10.12
N PRO A 78 4.07 -6.22 9.25
CA PRO A 78 4.02 -4.78 9.54
C PRO A 78 2.83 -4.41 10.44
N ALA A 79 2.90 -3.26 11.10
CA ALA A 79 1.82 -2.70 11.89
C ALA A 79 1.15 -1.54 11.14
N VAL A 80 -0.13 -1.28 11.44
CA VAL A 80 -0.89 -0.16 10.90
C VAL A 80 -1.55 0.57 12.07
N ALA A 81 -1.48 1.90 12.08
CA ALA A 81 -2.17 2.74 13.04
C ALA A 81 -2.88 3.88 12.30
N GLN A 82 -4.17 4.07 12.55
CA GLN A 82 -4.89 5.21 11.99
C GLN A 82 -4.42 6.51 12.64
N LYS A 83 -4.58 7.64 11.94
CA LYS A 83 -4.19 8.96 12.44
C LYS A 83 -4.82 9.24 13.80
N GLY A 84 -4.00 9.55 14.80
CA GLY A 84 -4.45 9.83 16.17
C GLY A 84 -4.85 8.59 16.99
N GLU A 85 -4.79 7.39 16.42
CA GLU A 85 -5.02 6.14 17.15
C GLU A 85 -3.70 5.53 17.65
N THR A 86 -3.83 4.45 18.44
CA THR A 86 -2.69 3.73 19.01
C THR A 86 -2.66 2.29 18.54
N VAL A 87 -1.46 1.74 18.34
CA VAL A 87 -1.25 0.31 18.08
C VAL A 87 -0.31 -0.26 19.13
N GLN A 88 -0.65 -1.44 19.65
CA GLN A 88 0.20 -2.15 20.60
C GLN A 88 1.18 -3.05 19.84
N LEU A 89 2.47 -2.88 20.09
CA LEU A 89 3.50 -3.81 19.66
C LEU A 89 3.88 -4.72 20.84
N ALA A 90 4.01 -6.00 20.57
CA ALA A 90 4.58 -6.97 21.49
C ALA A 90 6.00 -7.32 21.05
N ALA A 91 6.90 -7.53 22.02
CA ALA A 91 8.26 -7.99 21.79
C ALA A 91 8.50 -9.30 22.56
N GLN A 92 9.14 -10.28 21.93
CA GLN A 92 9.58 -11.52 22.56
C GLN A 92 11.04 -11.78 22.21
N GLY A 93 11.87 -12.01 23.23
CA GLY A 93 13.25 -12.44 23.03
C GLY A 93 13.38 -13.95 23.04
N PHE A 94 14.34 -14.45 22.26
CA PHE A 94 14.66 -15.86 22.15
C PHE A 94 16.16 -16.10 22.24
N ASP A 95 16.56 -17.24 22.80
CA ASP A 95 17.93 -17.73 22.71
C ASP A 95 18.24 -18.37 21.35
N LEU A 96 19.46 -18.92 21.19
CA LEU A 96 19.91 -19.53 19.94
C LEU A 96 19.07 -20.74 19.51
N PHE A 97 18.41 -21.41 20.46
CA PHE A 97 17.58 -22.59 20.24
C PHE A 97 16.09 -22.26 20.17
N LYS A 98 15.74 -20.98 20.03
CA LYS A 98 14.36 -20.48 19.98
C LYS A 98 13.55 -20.73 21.26
N ASN A 99 14.21 -20.87 22.41
CA ASN A 99 13.50 -20.83 23.68
C ASN A 99 13.10 -19.39 24.02
N PRO A 100 11.84 -19.12 24.42
CA PRO A 100 11.43 -17.79 24.85
C PRO A 100 12.12 -17.43 26.16
N ILE A 101 12.49 -16.16 26.29
CA ILE A 101 13.08 -15.58 27.50
C ILE A 101 12.03 -14.73 28.20
N GLU A 102 11.60 -15.20 29.37
CA GLU A 102 10.62 -14.51 30.22
C GLU A 102 11.24 -13.35 31.00
N GLY A 103 10.45 -12.33 31.31
CA GLY A 103 10.88 -11.20 32.15
C GLY A 103 11.92 -10.28 31.51
N LEU A 104 12.07 -10.33 30.19
CA LEU A 104 12.92 -9.40 29.44
C LEU A 104 12.42 -7.96 29.58
N SER A 105 13.35 -7.05 29.85
CA SER A 105 13.09 -5.61 29.73
C SER A 105 13.42 -5.16 28.31
N PHE A 106 12.50 -4.38 27.74
CA PHE A 106 12.59 -3.85 26.39
C PHE A 106 12.77 -2.33 26.44
N VAL A 107 13.73 -1.83 25.67
CA VAL A 107 13.91 -0.40 25.44
C VAL A 107 13.37 -0.08 24.06
N TRP A 108 12.27 0.68 24.04
CA TRP A 108 11.55 1.05 22.83
C TRP A 108 12.01 2.41 22.30
N GLY A 109 12.06 2.54 20.97
CA GLY A 109 12.35 3.80 20.30
C GLY A 109 11.69 3.88 18.93
N ALA A 110 11.24 5.07 18.53
CA ALA A 110 10.60 5.30 17.24
C ALA A 110 11.06 6.63 16.65
N GLU A 111 11.17 6.69 15.32
CA GLU A 111 11.40 7.93 14.59
C GLU A 111 10.06 8.45 14.04
N GLY A 112 9.70 9.69 14.37
CA GLY A 112 8.48 10.35 13.87
C GLY A 112 7.15 9.90 14.51
N LEU A 113 7.17 8.90 15.42
CA LEU A 113 6.02 8.47 16.22
C LEU A 113 6.33 8.53 17.72
N ALA A 114 5.29 8.70 18.53
CA ALA A 114 5.41 8.53 19.98
C ALA A 114 5.25 7.04 20.33
N ILE A 115 6.08 6.53 21.25
CA ILE A 115 6.00 5.17 21.76
C ILE A 115 6.33 5.17 23.26
N ASP A 116 5.56 4.42 24.06
CA ASP A 116 5.87 4.23 25.47
C ASP A 116 6.72 2.97 25.71
N GLN A 117 7.17 2.76 26.96
CA GLN A 117 8.01 1.61 27.32
C GLN A 117 7.24 0.27 27.36
N THR A 118 5.93 0.28 27.13
CA THR A 118 5.12 -0.94 26.97
C THR A 118 5.01 -1.38 25.51
N GLY A 119 5.56 -0.59 24.56
CA GLY A 119 5.43 -0.86 23.12
C GLY A 119 4.16 -0.28 22.50
N LYS A 120 3.43 0.58 23.21
CA LYS A 120 2.24 1.24 22.67
C LYS A 120 2.66 2.44 21.83
N VAL A 121 2.45 2.32 20.52
CA VAL A 121 2.73 3.37 19.54
C VAL A 121 1.51 4.26 19.40
N THR A 122 1.70 5.58 19.39
CA THR A 122 0.67 6.57 19.09
C THR A 122 0.95 7.22 17.74
N ALA A 123 0.03 7.05 16.80
CA ALA A 123 0.13 7.64 15.47
C ALA A 123 -0.08 9.15 15.53
N GLY A 124 0.87 9.90 14.94
CA GLY A 124 0.73 11.33 14.76
C GLY A 124 -0.27 11.70 13.66
N ASN A 125 -0.28 12.99 13.31
CA ASN A 125 -1.15 13.50 12.27
C ASN A 125 -0.59 13.40 10.84
N GLN A 126 0.65 12.93 10.71
CA GLN A 126 1.37 12.82 9.44
C GLN A 126 1.24 11.41 8.89
N GLU A 127 0.79 11.28 7.65
CA GLU A 127 0.82 10.01 6.94
C GLU A 127 2.25 9.58 6.67
N GLY A 128 2.49 8.28 6.58
CA GLY A 128 3.83 7.77 6.28
C GLY A 128 4.09 6.37 6.79
N ARG A 129 5.33 5.94 6.57
CA ARG A 129 5.87 4.69 7.10
C ARG A 129 6.98 5.03 8.07
N TYR A 130 6.82 4.58 9.31
CA TYR A 130 7.72 4.90 10.40
C TYR A 130 8.39 3.63 10.89
N THR A 131 9.65 3.73 11.28
CA THR A 131 10.39 2.63 11.88
C THR A 131 10.30 2.72 13.40
N VAL A 132 9.81 1.64 14.00
CA VAL A 132 9.88 1.41 15.43
C VAL A 132 10.95 0.36 15.68
N THR A 133 11.78 0.60 16.69
CA THR A 133 12.86 -0.28 17.13
C THR A 133 12.65 -0.69 18.56
N VAL A 134 13.08 -1.91 18.89
CA VAL A 134 13.15 -2.40 20.26
C VAL A 134 14.54 -2.99 20.48
N ARG A 135 15.12 -2.73 21.65
CA ARG A 135 16.40 -3.30 22.09
C ARG A 135 16.19 -4.07 23.39
N ALA A 136 16.81 -5.24 23.49
CA ALA A 136 16.86 -6.03 24.72
C ALA A 136 18.25 -6.62 24.92
N SER A 137 18.56 -6.96 26.18
CA SER A 137 19.80 -7.62 26.57
C SER A 137 19.51 -8.73 27.59
N TYR A 138 20.16 -9.89 27.43
CA TYR A 138 20.11 -10.99 28.40
C TYR A 138 21.36 -11.87 28.30
N ARG A 139 21.99 -12.13 29.46
CA ARG A 139 23.22 -12.95 29.62
C ARG A 139 24.31 -12.63 28.59
N GLY A 140 24.67 -11.35 28.47
CA GLY A 140 25.70 -10.86 27.55
C GLY A 140 25.27 -10.79 26.08
N GLY A 141 24.13 -11.38 25.70
CA GLY A 141 23.51 -11.17 24.40
C GLY A 141 22.73 -9.85 24.37
N GLN A 142 22.90 -9.07 23.30
CA GLN A 142 22.11 -7.87 23.04
C GLN A 142 21.59 -7.92 21.61
N ARG A 143 20.31 -7.62 21.43
CA ARG A 143 19.65 -7.65 20.12
C ARG A 143 18.73 -6.45 19.95
N THR A 144 18.61 -6.04 18.71
CA THR A 144 17.66 -5.02 18.25
C THR A 144 16.77 -5.64 17.18
N ALA A 145 15.49 -5.32 17.23
CA ALA A 145 14.53 -5.64 16.18
C ALA A 145 13.79 -4.38 15.77
N SER A 146 13.29 -4.36 14.53
CA SER A 146 12.58 -3.22 13.99
C SER A 146 11.31 -3.67 13.25
N VAL A 147 10.29 -2.82 13.29
CA VAL A 147 9.04 -3.00 12.55
C VAL A 147 8.63 -1.70 11.87
N THR A 148 8.00 -1.82 10.71
CA THR A 148 7.36 -0.68 10.04
C THR A 148 5.94 -0.50 10.57
N VAL A 149 5.64 0.71 11.04
CA VAL A 149 4.27 1.17 11.36
C VAL A 149 3.81 2.11 10.25
N ALA A 150 2.75 1.74 9.54
CA ALA A 150 2.15 2.59 8.51
C ALA A 150 1.00 3.42 9.10
N VAL A 151 1.01 4.73 8.85
CA VAL A 151 -0.11 5.64 9.06
C VAL A 151 -0.71 5.96 7.69
N PRO A 152 -1.82 5.32 7.29
CA PRO A 152 -2.39 5.47 5.96
C PRO A 152 -3.06 6.85 5.79
N PRO A 153 -3.26 7.30 4.53
CA PRO A 153 -4.12 8.45 4.26
C PRO A 153 -5.56 8.15 4.72
N ILE A 154 -6.23 9.17 5.25
CA ILE A 154 -7.65 9.08 5.60
C ILE A 154 -8.48 9.58 4.42
N TRP A 155 -9.43 8.75 3.99
CA TRP A 155 -10.50 9.19 3.12
C TRP A 155 -11.39 10.17 3.88
N VAL A 156 -11.43 11.41 3.40
CA VAL A 156 -12.32 12.44 3.91
C VAL A 156 -13.46 12.64 2.93
N SER A 157 -14.68 12.64 3.45
CA SER A 157 -15.86 12.93 2.63
C SER A 157 -15.75 14.34 2.07
N ALA A 158 -16.05 14.47 0.78
CA ALA A 158 -16.30 15.74 0.11
C ALA A 158 -17.81 15.95 -0.03
N GLY A 159 -18.21 17.17 -0.42
CA GLY A 159 -19.60 17.44 -0.82
C GLY A 159 -20.06 16.54 -1.97
N ASN A 160 -21.36 16.58 -2.28
CA ASN A 160 -21.91 15.82 -3.40
C ASN A 160 -21.94 16.67 -4.68
N MET A 161 -21.58 16.06 -5.81
CA MET A 161 -21.90 16.62 -7.13
C MET A 161 -23.43 16.70 -7.32
N ARG A 162 -23.89 17.73 -8.02
CA ARG A 162 -25.29 17.97 -8.38
C ARG A 162 -25.81 16.98 -9.40
N ALA A 163 -24.95 16.46 -10.27
CA ALA A 163 -25.33 15.44 -11.24
C ALA A 163 -24.44 14.20 -11.13
N ALA A 164 -25.08 13.03 -11.16
CA ALA A 164 -24.39 11.78 -11.39
C ALA A 164 -23.84 11.74 -12.84
N ARG A 165 -22.64 11.19 -13.01
CA ARG A 165 -21.92 11.18 -14.29
C ARG A 165 -21.45 9.77 -14.59
N ARG A 166 -21.48 9.40 -15.88
CA ARG A 166 -20.83 8.19 -16.40
C ARG A 166 -19.73 8.64 -17.35
N THR A 167 -18.53 8.10 -17.15
CA THR A 167 -17.30 8.46 -17.89
C THR A 167 -17.03 9.98 -17.95
N PRO A 168 -16.99 10.66 -16.79
CA PRO A 168 -16.61 12.07 -16.73
C PRO A 168 -15.13 12.28 -17.02
N THR A 169 -14.75 13.55 -17.17
CA THR A 169 -13.36 13.99 -17.08
C THR A 169 -13.22 14.96 -15.92
N ALA A 170 -12.06 14.93 -15.27
CA ALA A 170 -11.70 15.76 -14.15
C ALA A 170 -10.35 16.42 -14.44
N THR A 171 -10.32 17.74 -14.57
CA THR A 171 -9.13 18.51 -14.91
C THR A 171 -8.72 19.35 -13.71
N LEU A 172 -7.54 19.06 -13.15
CA LEU A 172 -6.91 19.90 -12.15
C LEU A 172 -6.55 21.25 -12.79
N LEU A 173 -7.00 22.34 -12.17
CA LEU A 173 -6.75 23.70 -12.60
C LEU A 173 -5.53 24.27 -11.87
N ALA A 174 -4.99 25.38 -12.38
CA ALA A 174 -3.79 26.02 -11.83
C ALA A 174 -3.99 26.55 -10.40
N ASP A 175 -5.24 26.80 -9.99
CA ASP A 175 -5.61 27.25 -8.64
C ASP A 175 -5.79 26.08 -7.64
N GLY A 176 -5.59 24.83 -8.07
CA GLY A 176 -5.78 23.63 -7.26
C GLY A 176 -7.21 23.11 -7.22
N ASN A 177 -8.18 23.79 -7.85
CA ASN A 177 -9.55 23.31 -7.99
C ASN A 177 -9.66 22.33 -9.16
N VAL A 178 -10.78 21.61 -9.25
CA VAL A 178 -10.96 20.59 -10.29
C VAL A 178 -12.23 20.87 -11.08
N LEU A 179 -12.09 21.07 -12.39
CA LEU A 179 -13.22 21.14 -13.31
C LEU A 179 -13.70 19.72 -13.65
N ILE A 180 -14.98 19.46 -13.46
CA ILE A 180 -15.63 18.18 -13.74
C ILE A 180 -16.62 18.34 -14.90
N MET A 181 -16.39 17.59 -15.98
CA MET A 181 -17.26 17.53 -17.16
C MET A 181 -17.82 16.11 -17.33
N GLY A 182 -18.83 15.91 -18.20
CA GLY A 182 -19.40 14.59 -18.47
C GLY A 182 -20.91 14.45 -18.22
N ALA A 183 -21.59 15.50 -17.77
CA ALA A 183 -23.05 15.58 -17.67
C ALA A 183 -23.63 16.39 -18.84
N VAL A 184 -24.92 16.24 -19.11
CA VAL A 184 -25.60 16.98 -20.19
C VAL A 184 -25.75 18.44 -19.80
N ARG A 185 -25.08 19.34 -20.54
CA ARG A 185 -25.09 20.80 -20.32
C ARG A 185 -24.77 21.22 -18.87
N LEU A 186 -23.91 20.46 -18.18
CA LEU A 186 -23.52 20.79 -16.82
C LEU A 186 -22.04 20.49 -16.57
N ALA A 187 -21.37 21.50 -16.06
CA ALA A 187 -20.02 21.45 -15.55
C ALA A 187 -20.03 21.88 -14.08
N GLU A 188 -19.16 21.25 -13.29
CA GLU A 188 -19.05 21.51 -11.86
C GLU A 188 -17.59 21.75 -11.51
N LEU A 189 -17.36 22.65 -10.56
CA LEU A 189 -16.06 22.94 -9.98
C LEU A 189 -16.00 22.36 -8.57
N TYR A 190 -15.01 21.52 -8.32
CA TYR A 190 -14.65 21.09 -6.98
C TYR A 190 -13.64 22.08 -6.39
N ASP A 191 -14.04 22.71 -5.28
CA ASP A 191 -13.18 23.59 -4.48
C ASP A 191 -12.38 22.75 -3.49
N SER A 192 -11.06 22.72 -3.64
CA SER A 192 -10.18 21.89 -2.81
C SER A 192 -10.05 22.39 -1.37
N ALA A 193 -10.21 23.69 -1.14
CA ALA A 193 -10.11 24.31 0.18
C ALA A 193 -11.36 24.07 1.02
N THR A 194 -12.55 24.15 0.40
CA THR A 194 -13.83 23.95 1.08
C THR A 194 -14.38 22.52 0.93
N ARG A 195 -13.77 21.69 0.07
CA ARG A 195 -14.20 20.32 -0.26
C ARG A 195 -15.64 20.27 -0.75
N SER A 196 -16.05 21.27 -1.51
CA SER A 196 -17.43 21.44 -1.96
C SER A 196 -17.51 21.53 -3.48
N PHE A 197 -18.69 21.22 -4.01
CA PHE A 197 -18.99 21.32 -5.44
C PHE A 197 -19.86 22.54 -5.71
N SER A 198 -19.55 23.26 -6.78
CA SER A 198 -20.35 24.36 -7.30
C SER A 198 -20.58 24.21 -8.79
N VAL A 199 -21.71 24.70 -9.29
CA VAL A 199 -21.99 24.73 -10.73
C VAL A 199 -21.28 25.92 -11.37
N THR A 200 -20.67 25.71 -12.54
CA THR A 200 -20.04 26.78 -13.34
C THR A 200 -21.08 27.49 -14.23
N GLY A 201 -20.64 28.31 -15.19
CA GLY A 201 -21.48 28.66 -16.34
C GLY A 201 -21.97 27.41 -17.10
N ALA A 202 -23.02 27.57 -17.91
CA ALA A 202 -23.58 26.47 -18.69
C ALA A 202 -22.73 26.20 -19.96
N PRO A 203 -22.23 24.97 -20.17
CA PRO A 203 -21.59 24.57 -21.41
C PRO A 203 -22.54 24.72 -22.61
N PHE A 204 -22.03 25.21 -23.75
CA PHE A 204 -22.81 25.28 -25.00
C PHE A 204 -23.01 23.88 -25.59
N CYS A 205 -21.97 23.06 -25.51
CA CYS A 205 -21.91 21.69 -26.01
C CYS A 205 -22.46 20.68 -24.99
N ARG A 206 -23.01 19.56 -25.48
CA ARG A 206 -23.38 18.40 -24.66
C ARG A 206 -22.23 17.40 -24.58
N HIS A 207 -21.30 17.63 -23.66
CA HIS A 207 -20.13 16.79 -23.43
C HIS A 207 -20.41 15.53 -22.56
N SER A 208 -21.45 14.75 -22.84
CA SER A 208 -21.68 13.49 -22.12
C SER A 208 -21.05 12.29 -22.83
N GLY A 209 -20.73 11.23 -22.09
CA GLY A 209 -20.24 9.96 -22.65
C GLY A 209 -18.82 10.05 -23.22
N SER A 210 -17.83 10.16 -22.33
CA SER A 210 -16.40 10.16 -22.64
C SER A 210 -15.91 11.36 -23.49
N PRO A 211 -16.17 12.61 -23.07
CA PRO A 211 -15.47 13.77 -23.60
C PRO A 211 -13.99 13.77 -23.15
N GLN A 212 -13.21 14.72 -23.67
CA GLN A 212 -11.89 15.05 -23.12
C GLN A 212 -11.84 16.52 -22.71
N ALA A 213 -11.14 16.80 -21.61
CA ALA A 213 -10.85 18.14 -21.12
C ALA A 213 -9.33 18.29 -20.88
N THR A 214 -8.71 19.21 -21.61
CA THR A 214 -7.26 19.43 -21.59
C THR A 214 -6.95 20.81 -21.03
N LEU A 215 -6.23 20.89 -19.92
CA LEU A 215 -5.68 22.16 -19.43
C LEU A 215 -4.65 22.67 -20.44
N LEU A 216 -4.83 23.90 -20.91
CA LEU A 216 -3.96 24.57 -21.87
C LEU A 216 -2.89 25.38 -21.13
N ALA A 217 -1.81 25.73 -21.84
CA ALA A 217 -0.69 26.48 -21.28
C ALA A 217 -1.07 27.86 -20.70
N ASN A 218 -2.16 28.46 -21.20
CA ASN A 218 -2.70 29.73 -20.70
C ASN A 218 -3.64 29.58 -19.48
N GLY A 219 -3.82 28.37 -18.96
CA GLY A 219 -4.69 28.07 -17.82
C GLY A 219 -6.16 27.83 -18.16
N SER A 220 -6.59 28.09 -19.40
CA SER A 220 -7.93 27.72 -19.87
C SER A 220 -8.03 26.21 -20.16
N VAL A 221 -9.23 25.67 -20.27
CA VAL A 221 -9.46 24.24 -20.51
C VAL A 221 -10.18 24.05 -21.83
N LEU A 222 -9.59 23.29 -22.75
CA LEU A 222 -10.28 22.81 -23.96
C LEU A 222 -11.15 21.62 -23.61
N ILE A 223 -12.46 21.72 -23.81
CA ILE A 223 -13.40 20.60 -23.71
C ILE A 223 -13.91 20.25 -25.10
N LYS A 224 -13.90 18.96 -25.43
CA LYS A 224 -14.30 18.52 -26.76
C LYS A 224 -14.83 17.09 -26.82
N GLY A 225 -15.69 16.86 -27.80
CA GLY A 225 -16.27 15.56 -28.12
C GLY A 225 -17.19 15.01 -27.01
N GLY A 226 -17.35 13.68 -27.01
CA GLY A 226 -18.38 12.99 -26.24
C GLY A 226 -19.49 12.46 -27.16
N SER A 227 -20.32 11.54 -26.69
CA SER A 227 -21.27 10.83 -27.56
C SER A 227 -22.52 11.63 -27.95
N SER A 228 -22.83 12.72 -27.23
CA SER A 228 -24.01 13.56 -27.49
C SER A 228 -23.75 14.65 -28.54
N ASP A 229 -22.71 15.47 -28.37
CA ASP A 229 -22.26 16.45 -29.36
C ASP A 229 -20.80 16.16 -29.77
N SER A 230 -20.63 15.13 -30.59
CA SER A 230 -19.35 14.46 -30.89
C SER A 230 -18.31 15.29 -31.63
N ARG A 231 -18.71 16.39 -32.28
CA ARG A 231 -17.79 17.34 -32.93
C ARG A 231 -17.62 18.66 -32.19
N CYS A 232 -18.44 18.89 -31.17
CA CYS A 232 -18.49 20.19 -30.53
C CYS A 232 -17.26 20.37 -29.63
N ALA A 233 -16.74 21.60 -29.61
CA ALA A 233 -15.65 21.99 -28.74
C ALA A 233 -15.87 23.41 -28.19
N GLU A 234 -15.36 23.62 -26.98
CA GLU A 234 -15.42 24.90 -26.29
C GLU A 234 -14.26 25.05 -25.32
N ILE A 235 -13.92 26.30 -24.99
CA ILE A 235 -12.95 26.65 -23.97
C ILE A 235 -13.70 27.07 -22.71
N TYR A 236 -13.30 26.51 -21.57
CA TYR A 236 -13.64 27.05 -20.25
C TYR A 236 -12.50 27.93 -19.76
N ASP A 237 -12.83 29.16 -19.36
CA ASP A 237 -11.91 30.05 -18.67
C ASP A 237 -12.16 29.98 -17.15
N PRO A 238 -11.23 29.43 -16.35
CA PRO A 238 -11.38 29.36 -14.90
C PRO A 238 -11.50 30.71 -14.19
N GLN A 239 -10.94 31.79 -14.75
CA GLN A 239 -10.96 33.11 -14.10
C GLN A 239 -12.36 33.71 -14.16
N THR A 240 -12.99 33.65 -15.34
CA THR A 240 -14.33 34.19 -15.57
C THR A 240 -15.43 33.16 -15.31
N LYS A 241 -15.10 31.86 -15.24
CA LYS A 241 -16.01 30.71 -15.12
C LYS A 241 -17.00 30.60 -16.29
N VAL A 242 -16.60 31.12 -17.45
CA VAL A 242 -17.42 31.19 -18.66
C VAL A 242 -16.90 30.18 -19.70
N PHE A 243 -17.84 29.64 -20.49
CA PHE A 243 -17.55 28.83 -21.67
C PHE A 243 -17.54 29.70 -22.92
N SER A 244 -16.73 29.37 -23.91
CA SER A 244 -16.71 30.02 -25.22
C SER A 244 -16.56 28.98 -26.33
N ARG A 245 -17.45 29.02 -27.32
CA ARG A 245 -17.39 28.12 -28.49
C ARG A 245 -16.12 28.38 -29.31
N VAL A 246 -15.50 27.30 -29.76
CA VAL A 246 -14.41 27.33 -30.75
C VAL A 246 -14.87 26.56 -32.00
N GLY A 247 -13.97 26.37 -32.97
CA GLY A 247 -14.26 25.54 -34.14
C GLY A 247 -14.68 24.11 -33.74
N ASP A 248 -15.40 23.44 -34.63
CA ASP A 248 -15.78 22.05 -34.42
C ASP A 248 -14.68 21.11 -34.92
N LEU A 249 -14.65 19.89 -34.38
CA LEU A 249 -13.81 18.82 -34.92
C LEU A 249 -14.26 18.42 -36.32
N ASN A 250 -13.30 18.01 -37.15
CA ASN A 250 -13.54 17.54 -38.51
C ASN A 250 -14.27 16.18 -38.53
N ALA A 251 -14.10 15.38 -37.49
CA ALA A 251 -14.80 14.12 -37.31
C ALA A 251 -15.44 14.02 -35.92
N ASP A 252 -16.50 13.22 -35.82
CA ASP A 252 -17.09 12.81 -34.55
C ASP A 252 -16.04 12.12 -33.68
N ARG A 253 -15.98 12.45 -32.38
CA ARG A 253 -15.04 11.80 -31.45
C ARG A 253 -15.59 11.61 -30.04
N TRP A 254 -15.56 10.37 -29.57
CA TRP A 254 -15.60 9.99 -28.16
C TRP A 254 -14.63 8.82 -27.93
N TRP A 255 -14.22 8.56 -26.68
CA TRP A 255 -13.16 7.58 -26.35
C TRP A 255 -11.81 7.82 -27.04
N HIS A 256 -11.57 9.06 -27.45
CA HIS A 256 -10.34 9.53 -28.05
C HIS A 256 -9.40 10.08 -26.96
N THR A 257 -8.15 10.36 -27.32
CA THR A 257 -7.22 11.06 -26.43
C THR A 257 -7.04 12.52 -26.83
N ALA A 258 -6.57 13.35 -25.89
CA ALA A 258 -6.26 14.75 -26.10
C ALA A 258 -4.98 15.09 -25.34
N THR A 259 -3.90 15.41 -26.06
CA THR A 259 -2.57 15.62 -25.47
C THR A 259 -2.10 17.03 -25.77
N LEU A 260 -1.88 17.85 -24.74
CA LEU A 260 -1.20 19.13 -24.91
C LEU A 260 0.25 18.88 -25.32
N LEU A 261 0.69 19.50 -26.42
CA LEU A 261 2.04 19.38 -26.96
C LEU A 261 2.93 20.51 -26.43
N GLY A 262 4.25 20.32 -26.50
CA GLY A 262 5.24 21.32 -26.05
C GLY A 262 5.18 22.66 -26.81
N ASN A 263 4.55 22.69 -27.99
CA ASN A 263 4.31 23.91 -28.75
C ASN A 263 2.98 24.62 -28.41
N GLY A 264 2.26 24.14 -27.38
CA GLY A 264 0.99 24.71 -26.92
C GLY A 264 -0.25 24.25 -27.69
N LYS A 265 -0.11 23.52 -28.79
CA LYS A 265 -1.26 22.92 -29.51
C LYS A 265 -1.71 21.63 -28.84
N VAL A 266 -2.91 21.16 -29.16
CA VAL A 266 -3.43 19.89 -28.62
C VAL A 266 -3.55 18.87 -29.74
N LEU A 267 -2.97 17.69 -29.57
CA LEU A 267 -3.20 16.53 -30.44
C LEU A 267 -4.42 15.76 -29.98
N ILE A 268 -5.37 15.58 -30.88
CA ILE A 268 -6.57 14.79 -30.72
C ILE A 268 -6.42 13.54 -31.58
N ALA A 269 -6.37 12.34 -30.98
CA ALA A 269 -6.10 11.12 -31.73
C ALA A 269 -7.17 10.04 -31.51
N GLY A 270 -7.54 9.38 -32.61
CA GLY A 270 -8.44 8.24 -32.64
C GLY A 270 -9.81 8.47 -32.00
N GLY A 271 -10.31 7.43 -31.32
CA GLY A 271 -11.65 7.36 -30.78
C GLY A 271 -12.65 6.82 -31.78
N ASN A 272 -13.93 7.10 -31.52
CA ASN A 272 -15.02 6.67 -32.37
C ASN A 272 -15.64 7.78 -33.17
N LEU A 273 -16.15 7.42 -34.34
CA LEU A 273 -17.08 8.22 -35.12
C LEU A 273 -18.39 7.48 -35.36
N ARG A 274 -19.40 8.22 -35.81
CA ARG A 274 -20.66 7.65 -36.30
C ARG A 274 -20.52 7.37 -37.80
N GLN A 275 -20.63 6.09 -38.18
CA GLN A 275 -20.69 5.65 -39.57
C GLN A 275 -21.95 4.82 -39.76
N GLU A 276 -22.84 5.24 -40.66
CA GLU A 276 -24.09 4.52 -40.97
C GLU A 276 -24.95 4.21 -39.72
N GLY A 277 -24.94 5.12 -38.74
CA GLY A 277 -25.67 4.94 -37.47
C GLY A 277 -24.95 4.05 -36.44
N LEU A 278 -23.81 3.45 -36.79
CA LEU A 278 -23.00 2.63 -35.91
C LEU A 278 -21.80 3.41 -35.35
N SER A 279 -21.37 3.00 -34.15
CA SER A 279 -20.16 3.48 -33.48
C SER A 279 -18.97 2.64 -33.95
N VAL A 280 -18.04 3.25 -34.67
CA VAL A 280 -16.83 2.58 -35.18
C VAL A 280 -15.57 3.32 -34.78
N SER A 281 -14.48 2.58 -34.59
CA SER A 281 -13.17 3.17 -34.32
C SER A 281 -12.65 3.89 -35.56
N HIS A 282 -11.90 4.98 -35.35
CA HIS A 282 -11.28 5.73 -36.42
C HIS A 282 -9.82 6.02 -36.13
N ALA A 283 -9.01 6.10 -37.19
CA ALA A 283 -7.58 6.34 -37.10
C ALA A 283 -7.21 7.83 -37.17
N ALA A 284 -8.10 8.71 -37.64
CA ALA A 284 -7.68 10.09 -37.87
C ALA A 284 -7.23 10.80 -36.60
N ALA A 285 -6.34 11.77 -36.80
CA ALA A 285 -5.95 12.70 -35.77
C ALA A 285 -6.09 14.15 -36.23
N GLU A 286 -6.25 15.05 -35.27
CA GLU A 286 -6.41 16.48 -35.51
C GLU A 286 -5.58 17.26 -34.51
N ILE A 287 -5.14 18.45 -34.92
CA ILE A 287 -4.48 19.42 -34.06
C ILE A 287 -5.44 20.57 -33.80
N PHE A 288 -5.68 20.86 -32.52
CA PHE A 288 -6.31 22.11 -32.10
C PHE A 288 -5.24 23.17 -31.88
N ASP A 289 -5.44 24.32 -32.49
CA ASP A 289 -4.64 25.52 -32.26
C ASP A 289 -5.39 26.50 -31.35
N PRO A 290 -4.97 26.69 -30.09
CA PRO A 290 -5.66 27.59 -29.17
C PRO A 290 -5.56 29.06 -29.55
N VAL A 291 -4.60 29.45 -30.41
CA VAL A 291 -4.44 30.85 -30.84
C VAL A 291 -5.54 31.25 -31.82
N THR A 292 -5.86 30.35 -32.75
CA THR A 292 -6.89 30.58 -33.77
C THR A 292 -8.25 30.02 -33.36
N GLY A 293 -8.29 29.11 -32.38
CA GLY A 293 -9.50 28.40 -31.99
C GLY A 293 -9.98 27.41 -33.05
N THR A 294 -9.08 26.87 -33.87
CA THR A 294 -9.44 26.00 -35.01
C THR A 294 -8.81 24.62 -34.92
N PHE A 295 -9.45 23.65 -35.59
CA PHE A 295 -8.98 22.28 -35.73
C PHE A 295 -8.45 22.05 -37.16
N SER A 296 -7.33 21.35 -37.27
CA SER A 296 -6.73 20.95 -38.55
C SER A 296 -6.41 19.47 -38.54
N VAL A 297 -6.64 18.79 -39.67
CA VAL A 297 -6.30 17.37 -39.83
C VAL A 297 -4.78 17.20 -39.84
N THR A 298 -4.30 16.11 -39.24
CA THR A 298 -2.89 15.71 -39.27
C THR A 298 -2.77 14.22 -39.64
N GLY A 299 -1.56 13.65 -39.55
CA GLY A 299 -1.32 12.24 -39.86
C GLY A 299 -2.15 11.29 -39.01
N ASP A 300 -2.61 10.20 -39.62
CA ASP A 300 -3.47 9.21 -38.99
C ASP A 300 -2.66 8.20 -38.15
N LEU A 301 -3.36 7.53 -37.24
CA LEU A 301 -2.86 6.33 -36.58
C LEU A 301 -2.72 5.19 -37.59
N ASN A 302 -1.70 4.35 -37.44
CA ASN A 302 -1.54 3.16 -38.29
C ASN A 302 -2.68 2.14 -38.12
N ILE A 303 -3.41 2.20 -36.99
CA ILE A 303 -4.55 1.36 -36.67
C ILE A 303 -5.59 2.24 -35.98
N ASP A 304 -6.84 2.15 -36.40
CA ASP A 304 -8.00 2.75 -35.75
C ASP A 304 -8.19 2.18 -34.34
N ARG A 305 -8.30 3.08 -33.36
CA ARG A 305 -8.29 2.72 -31.93
C ARG A 305 -9.18 3.67 -31.15
N GLN A 306 -9.96 3.11 -30.24
CA GLN A 306 -10.64 3.82 -29.14
C GLN A 306 -10.16 3.29 -27.79
N GLU A 307 -10.48 3.99 -26.71
CA GLU A 307 -10.14 3.57 -25.33
C GLU A 307 -8.62 3.35 -25.12
N HIS A 308 -7.80 3.97 -25.97
CA HIS A 308 -6.36 3.94 -25.90
C HIS A 308 -5.84 5.04 -24.96
N THR A 309 -4.56 4.97 -24.61
CA THR A 309 -3.87 6.03 -23.88
C THR A 309 -2.87 6.74 -24.79
N ALA A 310 -2.61 8.02 -24.49
CA ALA A 310 -1.62 8.82 -25.18
C ALA A 310 -0.71 9.48 -24.13
N THR A 311 0.60 9.40 -24.33
CA THR A 311 1.61 9.97 -23.43
C THR A 311 2.56 10.85 -24.23
N LEU A 312 2.65 12.13 -23.87
CA LEU A 312 3.70 13.00 -24.41
C LEU A 312 5.06 12.57 -23.84
N LEU A 313 6.01 12.30 -24.73
CA LEU A 313 7.38 11.96 -24.37
C LEU A 313 8.24 13.23 -24.24
N PRO A 314 9.36 13.20 -23.49
CA PRO A 314 10.31 14.30 -23.43
C PRO A 314 10.90 14.72 -24.79
N SER A 315 10.90 13.82 -25.77
CA SER A 315 11.30 14.12 -27.15
C SER A 315 10.32 15.02 -27.90
N GLY A 316 9.11 15.24 -27.36
CA GLY A 316 8.01 15.94 -28.03
C GLY A 316 7.10 15.04 -28.88
N GLN A 317 7.43 13.75 -29.02
CA GLN A 317 6.57 12.76 -29.67
C GLN A 317 5.45 12.30 -28.73
N VAL A 318 4.33 11.82 -29.30
CA VAL A 318 3.24 11.23 -28.52
C VAL A 318 3.21 9.73 -28.73
N LEU A 319 3.43 8.97 -27.65
CA LEU A 319 3.27 7.53 -27.62
C LEU A 319 1.80 7.18 -27.43
N ILE A 320 1.22 6.47 -28.39
CA ILE A 320 -0.15 5.97 -28.32
C ILE A 320 -0.11 4.45 -28.14
N SER A 321 -0.76 3.96 -27.08
CA SER A 321 -0.70 2.55 -26.70
C SER A 321 -2.06 1.99 -26.27
N SER A 322 -2.21 0.68 -26.43
CA SER A 322 -3.43 -0.07 -26.09
C SER A 322 -4.67 0.37 -26.89
N GLY A 323 -5.85 0.06 -26.37
CA GLY A 323 -7.15 0.34 -26.97
C GLY A 323 -7.66 -0.80 -27.84
N ILE A 324 -8.94 -0.69 -28.19
CA ILE A 324 -9.66 -1.67 -29.01
C ILE A 324 -10.00 -1.09 -30.37
N ARG A 325 -10.12 -1.98 -31.35
CA ARG A 325 -10.59 -1.69 -32.69
C ARG A 325 -12.03 -2.19 -32.82
N ARG A 326 -12.98 -1.30 -33.10
CA ARG A 326 -14.38 -1.65 -33.35
C ARG A 326 -14.74 -1.38 -34.81
N LEU A 327 -15.02 -2.45 -35.55
CA LEU A 327 -15.46 -2.39 -36.94
C LEU A 327 -16.99 -2.31 -37.04
N ALA A 328 -17.50 -1.83 -38.18
CA ALA A 328 -18.93 -1.73 -38.44
C ALA A 328 -19.66 -3.08 -38.48
N ASN A 329 -18.94 -4.22 -38.66
CA ASN A 329 -19.55 -5.53 -38.91
C ASN A 329 -18.80 -6.71 -38.22
N GLU A 330 -18.96 -6.86 -36.91
CA GLU A 330 -18.69 -8.15 -36.22
C GLU A 330 -19.92 -8.64 -35.46
N SER A 331 -21.06 -8.70 -36.15
CA SER A 331 -22.21 -9.49 -35.72
C SER A 331 -22.75 -10.29 -36.91
N LYS A 332 -22.17 -11.46 -37.11
CA LYS A 332 -22.89 -12.65 -37.59
C LYS A 332 -22.63 -13.78 -36.61
#